data_AF-A0A8J5UNJ4-F1
#
_entry.id   AF-A0A8J5UNJ4-F1
#
_cell.length_a   1.000
_cell.length_b   1.000
_cell.length_c   1.000
_cell.angle_alpha   90.00
_cell.angle_beta   90.00
_cell.angle_gamma   90.00
#
_symmetry.space_group_name_H-M   'P 1'
#
loop_
_entity.id
_entity.type
_entity.pdbx_description
1 polymer ?
#
loop_
_entity_poly.entity_id
_entity_poly.type
_entity_poly.pdbx_seq_one_letter_code
_entity_poly.pdbx_strand_id
1 'polypeptide(L)'
;MYCKTGNPVEILKLYLSVFTNGSCTTEENGIYNSDDYNLSHLNSDTNIRDLIKTFELETILIYNALLLKRRIVVYHHSLEQLFKWIRTFPALMKHRDVTDNLIPWIDLNADEIQDLKSYAYYIAGCRDSAVALKPELYDLLVNIPAREITIAPHAKESFIMTKTHKEIALFMIQLCEKTSNESQITNEIADKTQDLLNQLKNIATVEDSGKKILTVKTIRNRSFPIAVENFLVNLANAEQFFNNSL
;
A
#
# COMPACT_ATOMS: atom_id res chain seq x y z
N MET A 1 12.16 25.37 -16.17
CA MET A 1 11.63 26.18 -17.30
C MET A 1 10.61 27.28 -16.90
N TYR A 2 9.38 26.99 -16.44
CA TYR A 2 8.38 28.03 -16.11
C TYR A 2 8.78 28.95 -14.95
N CYS A 3 9.41 28.41 -13.91
CA CYS A 3 9.93 29.23 -12.80
C CYS A 3 11.03 30.22 -13.24
N LYS A 4 11.62 30.02 -14.44
CA LYS A 4 12.64 30.91 -15.02
C LYS A 4 12.05 31.93 -16.00
N THR A 5 11.06 31.53 -16.80
CA THR A 5 10.54 32.37 -17.90
C THR A 5 9.15 32.96 -17.65
N GLY A 6 8.39 32.42 -16.69
CA GLY A 6 7.01 32.81 -16.40
C GLY A 6 6.03 32.55 -17.55
N ASN A 7 6.46 31.89 -18.63
CA ASN A 7 5.66 31.72 -19.85
C ASN A 7 4.92 30.36 -19.82
N PRO A 8 3.57 30.36 -19.73
CA PRO A 8 2.80 29.12 -19.68
C PRO A 8 2.71 28.40 -21.04
N VAL A 9 3.01 29.08 -22.15
CA VAL A 9 2.95 28.51 -23.50
C VAL A 9 3.90 27.33 -23.65
N GLU A 10 5.08 27.41 -23.05
CA GLU A 10 6.08 26.34 -23.12
C GLU A 10 5.66 25.11 -22.29
N ILE A 11 4.99 25.31 -21.14
CA ILE A 11 4.37 24.19 -20.40
C ILE A 11 3.30 23.52 -21.27
N LEU A 12 2.43 24.32 -21.88
CA LEU A 12 1.33 23.80 -22.70
C LEU A 12 1.88 23.02 -23.90
N LYS A 13 2.94 23.49 -24.55
CA LYS A 13 3.61 22.78 -25.65
C LYS A 13 4.19 21.44 -25.20
N LEU A 14 4.83 21.38 -24.03
CA LEU A 14 5.35 20.14 -23.48
C LEU A 14 4.21 19.16 -23.18
N TYR A 15 3.13 19.63 -22.56
CA TYR A 15 1.95 18.81 -22.29
C TYR A 15 1.33 18.26 -23.59
N LEU A 16 1.12 19.13 -24.59
CA LEU A 16 0.56 18.72 -25.88
C LEU A 16 1.47 17.73 -26.61
N SER A 17 2.79 17.91 -26.53
CA SER A 17 3.75 17.00 -27.14
C SER A 17 3.66 15.60 -26.53
N VAL A 18 3.53 15.50 -25.20
CA VAL A 18 3.25 14.23 -24.53
C VAL A 18 1.91 13.66 -24.96
N PHE A 19 0.86 14.49 -24.99
CA PHE A 19 -0.48 14.04 -25.30
C PHE A 19 -0.63 13.54 -26.75
N THR A 20 0.03 14.17 -27.72
CA THR A 20 -0.08 13.80 -29.13
C THR A 20 0.97 12.80 -29.59
N ASN A 21 2.20 12.92 -29.09
CA ASN A 21 3.36 12.15 -29.59
C ASN A 21 3.88 11.14 -28.56
N GLY A 22 3.29 11.08 -27.37
CA GLY A 22 3.73 10.20 -26.29
C GLY A 22 5.08 10.59 -25.69
N SER A 23 5.68 11.72 -26.06
CA SER A 23 6.99 12.11 -25.53
C SER A 23 7.23 13.61 -25.57
N CYS A 24 8.09 14.11 -24.69
CA CYS A 24 8.59 15.47 -24.76
C CYS A 24 10.05 15.52 -24.34
N THR A 25 10.79 16.49 -24.88
CA THR A 25 12.18 16.70 -24.54
C THR A 25 12.34 18.03 -23.82
N THR A 26 13.11 18.02 -22.74
CA THR A 26 13.46 19.23 -22.00
C THR A 26 14.96 19.28 -21.82
N GLU A 27 15.53 20.49 -21.89
CA GLU A 27 16.98 20.69 -21.72
C GLU A 27 17.45 20.29 -20.30
N GLU A 28 16.58 20.36 -19.30
CA GLU A 28 16.90 20.10 -17.90
C GLU A 28 16.66 18.63 -17.49
N ASN A 29 15.59 18.00 -17.97
CA ASN A 29 15.17 16.65 -17.51
C ASN A 29 15.30 15.56 -18.58
N GLY A 30 15.90 15.86 -19.75
CA GLY A 30 16.07 14.90 -20.83
C GLY A 30 14.77 14.58 -21.58
N ILE A 31 14.66 13.35 -22.08
CA ILE A 31 13.51 12.85 -22.84
C ILE A 31 12.53 12.18 -21.88
N TYR A 32 11.30 12.67 -21.84
CA TYR A 32 10.16 12.02 -21.23
C TYR A 32 9.42 11.20 -22.28
N ASN A 33 9.08 9.95 -21.96
CA ASN A 33 8.18 9.10 -22.76
C ASN A 33 7.01 8.63 -21.89
N SER A 34 5.78 8.75 -22.39
CA SER A 34 4.56 8.28 -21.73
C SER A 34 4.56 6.77 -21.55
N ASP A 35 5.23 6.04 -22.44
CA ASP A 35 5.28 4.58 -22.36
C ASP A 35 6.06 4.08 -21.14
N ASP A 36 7.03 4.85 -20.67
CA ASP A 36 7.77 4.55 -19.43
C ASP A 36 6.86 4.62 -18.18
N TYR A 37 5.66 5.20 -18.32
CA TYR A 37 4.68 5.39 -17.25
C TYR A 37 3.37 4.62 -17.48
N ASN A 38 3.29 3.75 -18.49
CA ASN A 38 2.13 2.90 -18.71
C ASN A 38 1.92 1.95 -17.50
N LEU A 39 0.65 1.76 -17.07
CA LEU A 39 0.28 0.90 -15.94
C LEU A 39 0.82 -0.54 -16.04
N SER A 40 1.03 -1.06 -17.26
CA SER A 40 1.59 -2.39 -17.47
C SER A 40 3.05 -2.52 -17.00
N HIS A 41 3.83 -1.44 -17.04
CA HIS A 41 5.23 -1.41 -16.57
C HIS A 41 5.37 -1.15 -15.08
N LEU A 42 4.34 -0.54 -14.44
CA LEU A 42 4.28 -0.40 -12.98
C LEU A 42 4.25 -1.77 -12.26
N ASN A 43 3.79 -2.82 -12.95
CA ASN A 43 3.77 -4.18 -12.42
C ASN A 43 5.10 -4.94 -12.57
N SER A 44 6.06 -4.43 -13.37
CA SER A 44 7.34 -5.10 -13.62
C SER A 44 8.54 -4.45 -12.93
N ASP A 45 8.50 -3.15 -12.69
CA ASP A 45 9.63 -2.39 -12.12
C ASP A 45 9.36 -1.99 -10.66
N THR A 46 9.18 -3.01 -9.82
CA THR A 46 8.99 -2.86 -8.37
C THR A 46 10.34 -2.96 -7.66
N ASN A 47 10.43 -2.40 -6.45
CA ASN A 47 11.58 -2.63 -5.55
C ASN A 47 11.15 -3.51 -4.37
N ILE A 48 10.30 -4.52 -4.60
CA ILE A 48 9.66 -5.30 -3.54
C ILE A 48 10.68 -6.08 -2.73
N ARG A 49 11.73 -6.58 -3.40
CA ARG A 49 12.83 -7.27 -2.73
C ARG A 49 13.60 -6.33 -1.82
N ASP A 50 13.89 -5.12 -2.28
CA ASP A 50 14.61 -4.13 -1.47
C ASP A 50 13.75 -3.66 -0.30
N LEU A 51 12.43 -3.56 -0.48
CA LEU A 51 11.49 -3.27 0.62
C LEU A 51 11.55 -4.36 1.69
N ILE A 52 11.41 -5.63 1.28
CA ILE A 52 11.44 -6.78 2.19
C ILE A 52 12.80 -6.87 2.90
N LYS A 53 13.91 -6.63 2.21
CA LYS A 53 15.24 -6.62 2.81
C LYS A 53 15.49 -5.44 3.74
N THR A 54 14.87 -4.30 3.48
CA THR A 54 15.07 -3.09 4.29
C THR A 54 14.38 -3.21 5.65
N PHE A 55 13.18 -3.79 5.67
CA PHE A 55 12.36 -3.90 6.88
C PHE A 55 12.31 -5.31 7.47
N GLU A 56 12.86 -6.31 6.79
CA GLU A 56 12.92 -7.72 7.22
C GLU A 56 11.55 -8.20 7.75
N LEU A 57 11.50 -8.63 9.01
CA LEU A 57 10.27 -9.10 9.66
C LEU A 57 9.22 -7.99 9.79
N GLU A 58 9.63 -6.72 9.92
CA GLU A 58 8.71 -5.58 10.04
C GLU A 58 7.97 -5.28 8.74
N THR A 59 8.39 -5.84 7.59
CA THR A 59 7.64 -5.77 6.32
C THR A 59 6.20 -6.27 6.49
N ILE A 60 5.97 -7.18 7.44
CA ILE A 60 4.62 -7.66 7.77
C ILE A 60 3.68 -6.54 8.24
N LEU A 61 4.19 -5.47 8.84
CA LEU A 61 3.40 -4.31 9.24
C LEU A 61 2.88 -3.57 8.01
N ILE A 62 3.74 -3.39 7.00
CA ILE A 62 3.36 -2.78 5.72
C ILE A 62 2.33 -3.66 5.02
N TYR A 63 2.63 -4.96 4.88
CA TYR A 63 1.71 -5.93 4.29
C TYR A 63 0.35 -5.95 5.00
N ASN A 64 0.34 -5.99 6.34
CA ASN A 64 -0.90 -6.01 7.12
C ASN A 64 -1.69 -4.70 6.99
N ALA A 65 -1.01 -3.54 7.00
CA ALA A 65 -1.67 -2.26 6.80
C ALA A 65 -2.37 -2.20 5.43
N LEU A 66 -1.70 -2.65 4.37
CA LEU A 66 -2.26 -2.73 3.03
C LEU A 66 -3.42 -3.73 2.97
N LEU A 67 -3.24 -4.91 3.56
CA LEU A 67 -4.25 -5.97 3.59
C LEU A 67 -5.53 -5.50 4.28
N LEU A 68 -5.39 -4.79 5.40
CA LEU A 68 -6.50 -4.30 6.22
C LEU A 68 -7.04 -2.92 5.77
N LYS A 69 -6.61 -2.38 4.63
CA LYS A 69 -7.00 -1.04 4.14
C LYS A 69 -6.80 0.03 5.21
N ARG A 70 -5.57 0.15 5.73
CA ARG A 70 -5.16 1.17 6.70
C ARG A 70 -4.54 2.38 6.02
N ARG A 71 -4.47 3.49 6.75
CA ARG A 71 -3.83 4.73 6.31
C ARG A 71 -2.33 4.63 6.49
N ILE A 72 -1.59 4.62 5.39
CA ILE A 72 -0.13 4.50 5.37
C ILE A 72 0.44 5.83 4.88
N VAL A 73 1.40 6.37 5.65
CA VAL A 73 2.24 7.47 5.19
C VAL A 73 3.66 6.96 5.00
N VAL A 74 4.26 7.24 3.85
CA VAL A 74 5.65 6.90 3.52
C VAL A 74 6.47 8.18 3.54
N TYR A 75 7.47 8.25 4.41
CA TYR A 75 8.34 9.42 4.51
C TYR A 75 9.68 9.17 3.82
N HIS A 76 10.09 10.16 3.00
CA HIS A 76 11.46 10.26 2.49
C HIS A 76 11.80 11.71 2.12
N HIS A 77 12.99 12.21 2.49
CA HIS A 77 13.38 13.62 2.24
C HIS A 77 13.58 13.95 0.75
N SER A 78 14.07 13.00 -0.06
CA SER A 78 14.15 13.08 -1.53
C SER A 78 12.85 12.64 -2.20
N LEU A 79 12.30 13.49 -3.07
CA LEU A 79 11.08 13.21 -3.84
C LEU A 79 11.27 12.04 -4.81
N GLU A 80 12.43 11.96 -5.46
CA GLU A 80 12.76 10.88 -6.41
C GLU A 80 12.71 9.51 -5.73
N GLN A 81 13.35 9.39 -4.57
CA GLN A 81 13.32 8.16 -3.78
C GLN A 81 11.91 7.90 -3.24
N LEU A 82 11.19 8.93 -2.80
CA LEU A 82 9.81 8.78 -2.35
C LEU A 82 8.94 8.12 -3.42
N PHE A 83 9.00 8.63 -4.66
CA PHE A 83 8.26 8.08 -5.79
C PHE A 83 8.72 6.66 -6.16
N LYS A 84 10.02 6.37 -6.08
CA LYS A 84 10.55 5.02 -6.30
C LYS A 84 9.98 4.03 -5.28
N TRP A 85 9.96 4.39 -4.00
CA TRP A 85 9.51 3.52 -2.92
C TRP A 85 7.99 3.33 -2.91
N ILE A 86 7.23 4.42 -3.08
CA ILE A 86 5.77 4.38 -2.95
C ILE A 86 5.11 3.43 -3.97
N ARG A 87 5.66 3.36 -5.19
CA ARG A 87 5.22 2.44 -6.26
C ARG A 87 5.37 0.97 -5.90
N THR A 88 6.21 0.64 -4.93
CA THR A 88 6.45 -0.74 -4.50
C THR A 88 5.31 -1.28 -3.62
N PHE A 89 4.58 -0.41 -2.92
CA PHE A 89 3.57 -0.83 -1.95
C PHE A 89 2.40 -1.59 -2.63
N PRO A 90 1.85 -1.13 -3.76
CA PRO A 90 0.84 -1.87 -4.51
C PRO A 90 1.23 -3.30 -4.90
N ALA A 91 2.52 -3.56 -5.14
CA ALA A 91 3.00 -4.88 -5.54
C ALA A 91 2.73 -5.97 -4.48
N LEU A 92 2.64 -5.60 -3.20
CA LEU A 92 2.28 -6.54 -2.13
C LEU A 92 0.83 -7.03 -2.23
N MET A 93 -0.05 -6.37 -2.99
CA MET A 93 -1.50 -6.59 -2.99
C MET A 93 -2.06 -6.92 -4.38
N LYS A 94 -1.38 -7.75 -5.18
CA LYS A 94 -1.79 -8.07 -6.57
C LYS A 94 -3.25 -8.54 -6.74
N HIS A 95 -3.87 -9.09 -5.69
CA HIS A 95 -5.26 -9.55 -5.74
C HIS A 95 -6.30 -8.44 -5.74
N ARG A 96 -5.92 -7.19 -5.44
CA ARG A 96 -6.81 -6.04 -5.43
C ARG A 96 -6.12 -4.86 -6.12
N ASP A 97 -6.90 -3.96 -6.71
CA ASP A 97 -6.37 -2.67 -7.10
C ASP A 97 -6.25 -1.77 -5.86
N VAL A 98 -5.04 -1.30 -5.57
CA VAL A 98 -4.78 -0.30 -4.52
C VAL A 98 -4.28 1.03 -5.09
N THR A 99 -4.21 1.14 -6.41
CA THR A 99 -3.64 2.29 -7.12
C THR A 99 -4.54 3.53 -6.98
N ASP A 100 -5.86 3.33 -6.88
CA ASP A 100 -6.84 4.40 -6.66
C ASP A 100 -6.64 5.17 -5.35
N ASN A 101 -5.99 4.55 -4.36
CA ASN A 101 -5.71 5.13 -3.04
C ASN A 101 -4.22 5.44 -2.85
N LEU A 102 -3.43 5.41 -3.93
CA LEU A 102 -2.03 5.78 -3.95
C LEU A 102 -1.88 7.27 -4.22
N ILE A 103 -1.41 8.01 -3.23
CA ILE A 103 -1.17 9.45 -3.31
C ILE A 103 0.35 9.63 -3.36
N PRO A 104 0.95 9.91 -4.54
CA PRO A 104 2.41 9.89 -4.72
C PRO A 104 3.17 10.77 -3.72
N TRP A 105 2.60 11.91 -3.38
CA TRP A 105 3.14 12.85 -2.41
C TRP A 105 2.04 13.82 -1.95
N ILE A 106 2.15 14.27 -0.69
CA ILE A 106 1.39 15.35 -0.07
C ILE A 106 2.34 16.34 0.61
N ASP A 107 1.88 17.58 0.71
CA ASP A 107 2.37 18.61 1.61
C ASP A 107 1.51 18.71 2.87
N LEU A 108 2.11 19.15 3.97
CA LEU A 108 1.43 19.30 5.26
C LEU A 108 0.64 20.61 5.38
N ASN A 109 0.03 21.06 4.28
CA ASN A 109 -0.87 22.21 4.26
C ASN A 109 -2.31 21.81 4.63
N ALA A 110 -3.16 22.78 4.99
CA ALA A 110 -4.48 22.50 5.54
C ALA A 110 -5.42 21.82 4.54
N ASP A 111 -5.39 22.25 3.28
CA ASP A 111 -6.26 21.75 2.23
C ASP A 111 -5.93 20.30 1.88
N GLU A 112 -4.66 19.99 1.65
CA GLU A 112 -4.22 18.62 1.36
C GLU A 112 -4.43 17.67 2.54
N ILE A 113 -4.24 18.14 3.78
CA ILE A 113 -4.55 17.35 4.97
C ILE A 113 -6.06 17.06 5.05
N GLN A 114 -6.90 18.04 4.73
CA GLN A 114 -8.35 17.86 4.73
C GLN A 114 -8.77 16.85 3.66
N ASP A 115 -8.23 16.97 2.46
CA ASP A 115 -8.48 16.04 1.36
C ASP A 115 -8.02 14.63 1.73
N LEU A 116 -6.81 14.49 2.29
CA LEU A 116 -6.27 13.21 2.76
C LEU A 116 -7.19 12.55 3.81
N LYS A 117 -7.77 13.34 4.71
CA LYS A 117 -8.71 12.85 5.73
C LYS A 117 -10.07 12.42 5.17
N SER A 118 -10.41 12.81 3.94
CA SER A 118 -11.65 12.35 3.28
C SER A 118 -11.57 10.88 2.86
N TYR A 119 -10.37 10.34 2.68
CA TYR A 119 -10.13 8.95 2.32
C TYR A 119 -10.20 8.03 3.56
N ALA A 120 -10.98 6.96 3.46
CA ALA A 120 -11.02 5.93 4.49
C ALA A 120 -9.68 5.19 4.66
N TYR A 121 -8.93 5.03 3.56
CA TYR A 121 -7.59 4.45 3.54
C TYR A 121 -6.79 5.01 2.36
N TYR A 122 -5.46 4.99 2.49
CA TYR A 122 -4.53 5.49 1.48
C TYR A 122 -3.10 5.04 1.73
N ILE A 123 -2.29 5.19 0.69
CA ILE A 123 -0.83 5.14 0.74
C ILE A 123 -0.35 6.50 0.27
N ALA A 124 0.10 7.36 1.18
CA ALA A 124 0.50 8.73 0.87
C ALA A 124 2.00 8.94 1.08
N GLY A 125 2.68 9.51 0.10
CA GLY A 125 4.07 9.94 0.26
C GLY A 125 4.16 11.29 0.99
N CYS A 126 5.16 11.51 1.82
CA CYS A 126 5.42 12.80 2.44
C CYS A 126 6.92 13.09 2.53
N ARG A 127 7.32 14.33 2.24
CA ARG A 127 8.72 14.77 2.34
C ARG A 127 9.04 15.52 3.63
N ASP A 128 8.01 15.96 4.33
CA ASP A 128 8.16 16.69 5.58
C ASP A 128 8.17 15.72 6.76
N SER A 129 9.28 15.71 7.51
CA SER A 129 9.44 14.84 8.68
C SER A 129 8.49 15.17 9.82
N ALA A 130 7.91 16.38 9.83
CA ALA A 130 6.90 16.78 10.80
C ALA A 130 5.64 15.91 10.73
N VAL A 131 5.45 15.13 9.66
CA VAL A 131 4.35 14.16 9.57
C VAL A 131 4.40 13.14 10.72
N ALA A 132 5.58 12.80 11.23
CA ALA A 132 5.75 11.90 12.37
C ALA A 132 5.12 12.42 13.68
N LEU A 133 4.88 13.74 13.77
CA LEU A 133 4.24 14.38 14.91
C LEU A 133 2.71 14.47 14.76
N LYS A 134 2.16 13.97 13.65
CA LYS A 134 0.73 14.03 13.31
C LYS A 134 0.11 12.63 13.20
N PRO A 135 0.02 11.87 14.31
CA PRO A 135 -0.49 10.50 14.30
C PRO A 135 -1.96 10.40 13.89
N GLU A 136 -2.71 11.49 13.79
CA GLU A 136 -4.05 11.51 13.23
C GLU A 136 -4.09 11.27 11.71
N LEU A 137 -2.96 11.47 11.02
CA LEU A 137 -2.80 11.33 9.57
C LEU A 137 -2.35 9.93 9.12
N TYR A 138 -2.14 8.98 10.01
CA TYR A 138 -1.77 7.63 9.60
C TYR A 138 -2.10 6.62 10.69
N ASP A 139 -2.31 5.38 10.26
CA ASP A 139 -2.27 4.23 11.14
C ASP A 139 -0.83 3.67 11.19
N LEU A 140 -0.12 3.75 10.06
CA LEU A 140 1.26 3.31 9.87
C LEU A 140 2.11 4.40 9.19
N LEU A 141 3.22 4.79 9.80
CA LEU A 141 4.24 5.64 9.20
C LEU A 141 5.47 4.79 8.87
N VAL A 142 5.88 4.81 7.60
CA VAL A 142 7.08 4.14 7.11
C VAL A 142 8.15 5.18 6.82
N ASN A 143 9.16 5.27 7.69
CA ASN A 143 10.30 6.17 7.52
C ASN A 143 11.41 5.43 6.76
N ILE A 144 11.46 5.64 5.44
CA ILE A 144 12.39 4.92 4.57
C ILE A 144 13.86 5.25 4.90
N PRO A 145 14.28 6.53 5.06
CA PRO A 145 15.66 6.85 5.43
C PRO A 145 16.12 6.24 6.75
N ALA A 146 15.25 6.21 7.77
CA ALA A 146 15.57 5.64 9.07
C ALA A 146 15.41 4.11 9.12
N ARG A 147 14.75 3.50 8.12
CA ARG A 147 14.34 2.08 8.12
C ARG A 147 13.49 1.74 9.34
N GLU A 148 12.60 2.66 9.71
CA GLU A 148 11.76 2.52 10.89
C GLU A 148 10.28 2.55 10.50
N ILE A 149 9.49 1.72 11.17
CA ILE A 149 8.03 1.70 11.05
C ILE A 149 7.42 2.13 12.38
N THR A 150 6.59 3.16 12.34
CA THR A 150 5.85 3.66 13.51
C THR A 150 4.37 3.39 13.37
N ILE A 151 3.79 2.71 14.35
CA ILE A 151 2.34 2.48 14.43
C ILE A 151 1.72 3.57 15.30
N ALA A 152 0.70 4.25 14.78
CA ALA A 152 0.01 5.28 15.55
C ALA A 152 -0.70 4.68 16.79
N PRO A 153 -0.80 5.42 17.91
CA PRO A 153 -1.36 4.88 19.15
C PRO A 153 -2.75 4.26 19.01
N HIS A 154 -3.63 4.88 18.22
CA HIS A 154 -5.00 4.43 18.00
C HIS A 154 -5.09 3.18 17.10
N ALA A 155 -4.03 2.84 16.38
CA ALA A 155 -4.00 1.71 15.46
C ALA A 155 -3.36 0.44 16.06
N LYS A 156 -2.67 0.55 17.21
CA LYS A 156 -1.88 -0.55 17.82
C LYS A 156 -2.61 -1.88 17.92
N GLU A 157 -3.88 -1.87 18.31
CA GLU A 157 -4.69 -3.09 18.45
C GLU A 157 -4.86 -3.85 17.12
N SER A 158 -4.91 -3.13 16.00
CA SER A 158 -5.03 -3.73 14.66
C SER A 158 -3.72 -4.33 14.14
N PHE A 159 -2.60 -4.03 14.79
CA PHE A 159 -1.27 -4.49 14.43
C PHE A 159 -0.67 -5.49 15.44
N ILE A 160 -1.49 -6.05 16.34
CA ILE A 160 -1.04 -7.12 17.23
C ILE A 160 -0.69 -8.36 16.40
N MET A 161 0.59 -8.73 16.42
CA MET A 161 1.11 -9.83 15.63
C MET A 161 0.60 -11.18 16.12
N THR A 162 0.14 -12.00 15.17
CA THR A 162 -0.26 -13.39 15.40
C THR A 162 0.78 -14.35 14.81
N LYS A 163 0.62 -15.64 15.05
CA LYS A 163 1.49 -16.67 14.46
C LYS A 163 1.49 -16.59 12.93
N THR A 164 0.33 -16.42 12.32
CA THR A 164 0.15 -16.27 10.87
C THR A 164 0.97 -15.12 10.29
N HIS A 165 0.98 -13.97 10.97
CA HIS A 165 1.77 -12.82 10.55
C HIS A 165 3.27 -13.15 10.50
N LYS A 166 3.80 -13.78 11.55
CA LYS A 166 5.22 -14.19 11.60
C LYS A 166 5.56 -15.19 10.50
N GLU A 167 4.68 -16.14 10.23
CA GLU A 167 4.87 -17.14 9.15
C GLU A 167 4.90 -16.49 7.76
N ILE A 168 4.03 -15.49 7.51
CA ILE A 168 4.03 -14.72 6.25
C ILE A 168 5.31 -13.89 6.12
N ALA A 169 5.75 -13.23 7.19
CA ALA A 169 6.98 -12.44 7.20
C ALA A 169 8.21 -13.30 6.85
N LEU A 170 8.35 -14.45 7.52
CA LEU A 170 9.42 -15.40 7.25
C LEU A 170 9.36 -15.95 5.82
N PHE A 171 8.16 -16.22 5.31
CA PHE A 171 7.97 -16.62 3.93
C PHE A 171 8.49 -15.57 2.95
N MET A 172 8.17 -14.29 3.15
CA MET A 172 8.65 -13.19 2.28
C MET A 172 10.18 -13.08 2.29
N ILE A 173 10.81 -13.18 3.46
CA ILE A 173 12.28 -13.13 3.58
C ILE A 173 12.92 -14.30 2.84
N GLN A 174 12.46 -15.53 3.09
CA GLN A 174 12.97 -16.73 2.43
C GLN A 174 12.77 -16.69 0.91
N LEU A 175 11.68 -16.10 0.45
CA LEU A 175 11.41 -15.91 -0.97
C LEU A 175 12.46 -14.98 -1.62
N CYS A 176 12.82 -13.88 -0.96
CA CYS A 176 13.86 -12.95 -1.42
C CYS A 176 15.30 -13.53 -1.38
N GLU A 177 15.53 -14.58 -0.60
CA GLU A 177 16.77 -15.37 -0.59
C GLU A 177 16.82 -16.35 -1.77
N LYS A 178 15.68 -16.96 -2.12
CA LYS A 178 15.58 -17.97 -3.18
C LYS A 178 15.62 -17.38 -4.59
N THR A 179 15.05 -16.20 -4.80
CA THR A 179 14.96 -15.59 -6.13
C THR A 179 15.26 -14.09 -6.07
N SER A 180 15.80 -13.58 -7.19
CA SER A 180 15.96 -12.14 -7.44
C SER A 180 14.93 -11.60 -8.42
N ASN A 181 14.00 -12.43 -8.90
CA ASN A 181 12.99 -12.04 -9.87
C ASN A 181 11.78 -11.39 -9.17
N GLU A 182 11.61 -10.08 -9.34
CA GLU A 182 10.52 -9.29 -8.75
C GLU A 182 9.12 -9.82 -9.08
N SER A 183 8.89 -10.27 -10.33
CA SER A 183 7.60 -10.83 -10.75
C SER A 183 7.30 -12.14 -10.03
N GLN A 184 8.32 -12.99 -9.87
CA GLN A 184 8.17 -14.23 -9.09
C GLN A 184 7.85 -13.93 -7.62
N ILE A 185 8.58 -12.99 -7.00
CA ILE A 185 8.33 -12.59 -5.60
C ILE A 185 6.89 -12.11 -5.44
N THR A 186 6.44 -11.23 -6.32
CA THR A 186 5.10 -10.65 -6.31
C THR A 186 4.01 -11.73 -6.49
N ASN A 187 4.20 -12.68 -7.41
CA ASN A 187 3.25 -13.77 -7.64
C ASN A 187 3.15 -14.71 -6.44
N GLU A 188 4.27 -15.13 -5.86
CA GLU A 188 4.27 -16.04 -4.71
C GLU A 188 3.68 -15.37 -3.45
N ILE A 189 3.88 -14.06 -3.26
CA ILE A 189 3.18 -13.29 -2.22
C ILE A 189 1.66 -13.24 -2.48
N ALA A 190 1.26 -13.05 -3.74
CA ALA A 190 -0.15 -13.04 -4.12
C ALA A 190 -0.82 -14.38 -3.85
N ASP A 191 -0.16 -15.50 -4.18
CA ASP A 191 -0.66 -16.85 -3.90
C ASP A 191 -0.80 -17.08 -2.39
N LYS A 192 0.21 -16.68 -1.60
CA LYS A 192 0.15 -16.74 -0.13
C LYS A 192 -1.00 -15.92 0.44
N THR A 193 -1.29 -14.78 -0.18
CA THR A 193 -2.42 -13.92 0.20
C THR A 193 -3.75 -14.58 -0.14
N GLN A 194 -3.87 -15.20 -1.32
CA GLN A 194 -5.05 -15.97 -1.70
C GLN A 194 -5.32 -17.13 -0.75
N ASP A 195 -4.28 -17.86 -0.33
CA ASP A 195 -4.42 -18.93 0.67
C ASP A 195 -5.02 -18.42 1.98
N LEU A 196 -4.51 -17.28 2.48
CA LEU A 196 -5.05 -16.62 3.68
C LEU A 196 -6.52 -16.22 3.51
N LEU A 197 -6.87 -15.63 2.37
CA LEU A 197 -8.24 -15.24 2.06
C LEU A 197 -9.17 -16.46 1.91
N ASN A 198 -8.67 -17.56 1.35
CA ASN A 198 -9.42 -18.80 1.23
C ASN A 198 -9.63 -19.46 2.60
N GLN A 199 -8.65 -19.40 3.50
CA GLN A 199 -8.81 -19.81 4.90
C GLN A 199 -9.92 -19.00 5.58
N LEU A 200 -9.94 -17.67 5.39
CA LEU A 200 -11.02 -16.82 5.90
C LEU A 200 -12.39 -17.22 5.31
N LYS A 201 -12.48 -17.46 4.00
CA LYS A 201 -13.72 -17.92 3.34
C LYS A 201 -14.19 -19.28 3.84
N ASN A 202 -13.29 -20.17 4.25
CA ASN A 202 -13.64 -21.48 4.83
C ASN A 202 -14.12 -21.38 6.28
N ILE A 203 -13.77 -20.28 6.97
CA ILE A 203 -14.34 -19.96 8.29
C ILE A 203 -15.76 -19.41 8.13
N ALA A 204 -16.06 -18.74 7.00
CA ALA A 204 -17.39 -18.24 6.67
C ALA A 204 -18.43 -19.34 6.54
N THR A 205 -19.62 -19.10 7.08
CA THR A 205 -20.78 -19.98 6.94
C THR A 205 -21.57 -19.64 5.68
N VAL A 206 -22.12 -20.65 5.01
CA VAL A 206 -23.01 -20.45 3.85
C VAL A 206 -24.43 -20.22 4.40
N GLU A 207 -25.11 -19.16 3.98
CA GLU A 207 -26.55 -19.02 4.22
C GLU A 207 -27.37 -19.94 3.29
N ASP A 208 -28.63 -20.18 3.64
CA ASP A 208 -29.58 -20.98 2.85
C ASP A 208 -29.80 -20.44 1.41
N SER A 209 -29.39 -19.20 1.14
CA SER A 209 -29.40 -18.56 -0.18
C SER A 209 -28.21 -18.95 -1.08
N GLY A 210 -27.26 -19.75 -0.59
CA GLY A 210 -26.02 -20.10 -1.30
C GLY A 210 -24.93 -19.02 -1.25
N LYS A 211 -25.21 -17.87 -0.63
CA LYS A 211 -24.24 -16.77 -0.43
C LYS A 211 -23.40 -17.05 0.82
N LYS A 212 -22.06 -17.02 0.68
CA LYS A 212 -21.12 -17.14 1.82
C LYS A 212 -21.11 -15.82 2.59
N ILE A 213 -21.60 -15.81 3.82
CA ILE A 213 -21.66 -14.62 4.68
C ILE A 213 -20.89 -14.88 5.96
N LEU A 214 -19.92 -14.01 6.23
CA LEU A 214 -19.11 -14.07 7.43
C LEU A 214 -19.71 -13.10 8.44
N THR A 215 -20.32 -13.60 9.53
CA THR A 215 -20.85 -12.74 10.60
C THR A 215 -19.85 -12.67 11.75
N VAL A 216 -19.73 -11.52 12.42
CA VAL A 216 -18.82 -11.34 13.58
C VAL A 216 -19.07 -12.40 14.66
N LYS A 217 -20.34 -12.80 14.83
CA LYS A 217 -20.76 -13.89 15.73
C LYS A 217 -20.15 -15.24 15.34
N THR A 218 -20.01 -15.54 14.05
CA THR A 218 -19.41 -16.80 13.54
C THR A 218 -17.93 -16.91 13.89
N ILE A 219 -17.18 -15.79 13.85
CA ILE A 219 -15.77 -15.77 14.27
C ILE A 219 -15.68 -15.92 15.80
N ARG A 220 -16.49 -15.16 16.55
CA ARG A 220 -16.52 -15.19 18.03
C ARG A 220 -16.86 -16.56 18.60
N ASN A 221 -17.77 -17.29 17.97
CA ASN A 221 -18.18 -18.62 18.43
C ASN A 221 -17.06 -19.68 18.34
N ARG A 222 -16.00 -19.44 17.55
CA ARG A 222 -14.88 -20.38 17.41
C ARG A 222 -13.80 -20.24 18.51
N SER A 223 -13.98 -19.32 19.47
CA SER A 223 -13.08 -19.14 20.62
C SER A 223 -11.60 -18.94 20.23
N PHE A 224 -11.35 -18.19 19.16
CA PHE A 224 -9.98 -17.81 18.80
C PHE A 224 -9.36 -16.88 19.87
N PRO A 225 -8.03 -16.84 20.00
CA PRO A 225 -7.38 -15.78 20.77
C PRO A 225 -7.81 -14.41 20.25
N ILE A 226 -8.03 -13.45 21.15
CA ILE A 226 -8.59 -12.11 20.84
C ILE A 226 -7.85 -11.42 19.68
N ALA A 227 -6.52 -11.53 19.63
CA ALA A 227 -5.72 -10.95 18.53
C ALA A 227 -6.03 -11.57 17.16
N VAL A 228 -6.29 -12.89 17.11
CA VAL A 228 -6.66 -13.60 15.89
C VAL A 228 -8.08 -13.23 15.48
N GLU A 229 -9.00 -13.12 16.44
CA GLU A 229 -10.37 -12.65 16.17
C GLU A 229 -10.36 -11.24 15.56
N ASN A 230 -9.69 -10.29 16.20
CA ASN A 230 -9.61 -8.90 15.74
C ASN A 230 -9.03 -8.81 14.33
N PHE A 231 -7.97 -9.59 14.06
CA PHE A 231 -7.38 -9.69 12.73
C PHE A 231 -8.38 -10.21 11.68
N LEU A 232 -9.06 -11.33 11.95
CA LEU A 232 -10.02 -11.93 11.01
C LEU A 232 -11.23 -11.01 10.76
N VAL A 233 -11.73 -10.32 11.80
CA VAL A 233 -12.81 -9.34 11.67
C VAL A 233 -12.37 -8.16 10.79
N ASN A 234 -11.19 -7.60 11.04
CA ASN A 234 -10.67 -6.50 10.22
C ASN A 234 -10.42 -6.94 8.77
N LEU A 235 -9.89 -8.15 8.57
CA LEU A 235 -9.67 -8.71 7.24
C LEU A 235 -10.99 -8.91 6.48
N ALA A 236 -12.01 -9.46 7.15
CA ALA A 236 -13.33 -9.62 6.56
C ALA A 236 -13.99 -8.28 6.21
N ASN A 237 -13.76 -7.23 7.00
CA ASN A 237 -14.22 -5.86 6.71
C ASN A 237 -13.51 -5.29 5.47
N ALA A 238 -12.18 -5.42 5.40
CA ALA A 238 -11.39 -4.89 4.30
C ALA A 238 -11.75 -5.54 2.94
N GLU A 239 -12.04 -6.84 2.96
CA GLU A 239 -12.42 -7.65 1.79
C GLU A 239 -13.93 -7.64 1.51
N GLN A 240 -14.72 -6.87 2.28
CA GLN A 240 -16.18 -6.77 2.12
C GLN A 240 -16.91 -8.12 2.21
N PHE A 241 -16.41 -9.05 3.04
CA PHE A 241 -17.08 -10.34 3.30
C PHE A 241 -18.30 -10.22 4.23
N PHE A 242 -18.57 -9.03 4.79
CA PHE A 242 -19.78 -8.73 5.55
C PHE A 242 -20.88 -8.20 4.63
N ASN A 243 -22.07 -8.82 4.68
CA ASN A 243 -23.26 -8.24 4.07
C ASN A 243 -23.75 -7.12 5.00
N ASN A 244 -23.54 -5.85 4.65
CA ASN A 244 -24.25 -4.72 5.25
C ASN A 244 -25.69 -4.70 4.72
N SER A 245 -26.48 -5.69 5.10
CA SER A 245 -27.93 -5.55 5.12
C SER A 245 -28.29 -5.05 6.52
N LEU A 246 -28.40 -3.72 6.64
CA LEU A 246 -29.31 -3.10 7.58
C LEU A 246 -30.74 -3.58 7.28
#